data_AF-A0A2G1YDB0-F1
#
_entry.id   AF-A0A2G1YDB0-F1
#
_cell.length_a   1.000
_cell.length_b   1.000
_cell.length_c   1.000
_cell.angle_alpha   90.00
_cell.angle_beta   90.00
_cell.angle_gamma   90.00
#
_symmetry.space_group_name_H-M   'P 1'
#
loop_
_entity.id
_entity.type
_entity.pdbx_description
1 polymer ?
#
loop_
_entity_poly.entity_id
_entity_poly.type
_entity_poly.pdbx_seq_one_letter_code
_entity_poly.pdbx_strand_id
1 'polypeptide(L)'
;MKIPVLPAFILLISSGLYWQYICYASAVGEPWDADAYWTIWYPVSLVLSALAGFLLRSRWGLAGIIVTVAQLPVMWMNNGTGPLLVVGLIMLCGLSIPAGLVAMLVDRWATSRR
;
A
#
# COMPACT_ATOMS: atom_id res chain seq x y z
N MET A 1 -2.89 3.08 -22.07
CA MET A 1 -3.54 3.50 -20.80
C MET A 1 -2.50 4.15 -19.90
N LYS A 2 -2.52 5.48 -19.71
CA LYS A 2 -1.58 6.19 -18.82
C LYS A 2 -2.29 6.51 -17.51
N ILE A 3 -1.78 6.09 -16.34
CA ILE A 3 -2.19 6.72 -15.07
C ILE A 3 -1.77 8.19 -15.14
N PRO A 4 -2.60 9.18 -14.78
CA PRO A 4 -2.08 10.52 -14.60
C PRO A 4 -1.01 10.40 -13.51
N VAL A 5 0.22 10.75 -13.89
CA VAL A 5 1.41 10.54 -13.05
C VAL A 5 1.22 11.18 -11.69
N LEU A 6 0.57 12.35 -11.65
CA LEU A 6 0.32 13.12 -10.45
C LEU A 6 -0.50 12.35 -9.38
N PRO A 7 -1.72 11.84 -9.63
CA PRO A 7 -2.45 11.03 -8.65
C PRO A 7 -1.71 9.77 -8.18
N ALA A 8 -0.98 9.09 -9.06
CA ALA A 8 -0.16 7.94 -8.64
C ALA A 8 0.96 8.37 -7.69
N PHE A 9 1.60 9.50 -7.97
CA PHE A 9 2.67 10.06 -7.14
C PHE A 9 2.14 10.51 -5.77
N ILE A 10 0.98 11.18 -5.75
CA ILE A 10 0.29 11.57 -4.50
C ILE A 10 -0.05 10.33 -3.67
N LEU A 11 -0.59 9.28 -4.30
CA LEU A 11 -0.91 8.03 -3.62
C LEU A 11 0.35 7.35 -3.06
N LEU A 12 1.43 7.32 -3.83
CA LEU A 12 2.71 6.75 -3.40
C LEU A 12 3.26 7.50 -2.17
N ILE A 13 3.30 8.83 -2.21
CA ILE A 13 3.79 9.66 -1.10
C ILE A 13 2.92 9.49 0.13
N SER A 14 1.59 9.62 -0.01
CA SER A 14 0.67 9.48 1.12
C SER A 14 0.72 8.09 1.76
N SER A 15 0.84 7.04 0.95
CA SER A 15 1.03 5.67 1.44
C SER A 15 2.38 5.49 2.12
N GLY A 16 3.45 6.07 1.57
CA GLY A 16 4.77 6.06 2.21
C GLY A 16 4.74 6.76 3.58
N LEU A 17 4.09 7.92 3.69
CA LEU A 17 3.90 8.61 4.96
C LEU A 17 3.09 7.78 5.96
N TYR A 18 2.06 7.09 5.50
CA TYR A 18 1.28 6.16 6.32
C TYR A 18 2.16 5.04 6.91
N TRP A 19 2.98 4.39 6.08
CA TRP A 19 3.87 3.33 6.54
C TRP A 19 5.00 3.84 7.44
N GLN A 20 5.56 5.01 7.13
CA GLN A 20 6.57 5.65 7.98
C GLN A 20 6.00 6.01 9.34
N TYR A 21 4.76 6.48 9.39
CA TYR A 21 4.08 6.78 10.65
C TYR A 21 3.96 5.54 11.55
N ILE A 22 3.69 4.36 10.97
CA ILE A 22 3.60 3.11 11.73
C ILE A 22 4.97 2.73 12.33
N CYS A 23 6.04 2.84 11.54
CA CYS A 23 7.42 2.64 12.03
C CYS A 23 7.73 3.57 13.19
N TYR A 24 7.41 4.87 13.05
CA TYR A 24 7.61 5.86 14.09
C TYR A 24 6.79 5.57 15.36
N ALA A 25 5.49 5.31 15.21
CA ALA A 25 4.57 5.09 16.31
C ALA A 25 4.86 3.80 17.09
N SER A 26 5.40 2.78 16.41
CA SER A 26 5.71 1.49 17.01
C SER A 26 7.19 1.35 17.40
N ALA A 27 8.01 2.38 17.15
CA ALA A 27 9.46 2.37 17.37
C ALA A 27 10.18 1.19 16.69
N VAL A 28 9.79 0.86 15.46
CA VAL A 28 10.36 -0.25 14.65
C VAL A 28 10.93 0.24 13.33
N GLY A 29 11.88 -0.52 12.78
CA GLY A 29 12.50 -0.22 11.48
C GLY A 29 11.62 -0.58 10.29
N GLU A 30 10.86 -1.68 10.38
CA GLU A 30 10.01 -2.19 9.30
C GLU A 30 8.54 -2.17 9.74
N PRO A 31 7.58 -1.76 8.88
CA PRO A 31 6.19 -1.64 9.31
C PRO A 31 5.59 -2.96 9.84
N TRP A 32 6.06 -4.10 9.35
CA TRP A 32 5.59 -5.43 9.79
C TRP A 32 6.18 -5.93 11.09
N ASP A 33 7.21 -5.27 11.62
CA ASP A 33 7.75 -5.59 12.94
C ASP A 33 6.84 -5.04 14.05
N ALA A 34 5.89 -4.16 13.72
CA ALA A 34 4.93 -3.64 14.68
C ALA A 34 3.97 -4.75 15.15
N ASP A 35 3.76 -4.87 16.48
CA ASP A 35 2.87 -5.87 17.08
C ASP A 35 1.46 -5.88 16.47
N ALA A 36 0.95 -4.69 16.14
CA ALA A 36 -0.39 -4.50 15.58
C ALA A 36 -0.43 -4.55 14.04
N TYR A 37 0.63 -5.01 13.37
CA TYR A 37 0.70 -5.00 11.91
C TYR A 37 -0.43 -5.80 11.27
N TRP A 38 -0.57 -7.07 11.66
CA TRP A 38 -1.58 -7.96 11.05
C TRP A 38 -3.01 -7.64 11.48
N THR A 39 -3.19 -7.10 12.69
CA THR A 39 -4.51 -6.89 13.30
C THR A 39 -5.09 -5.50 13.01
N ILE A 40 -4.25 -4.49 12.81
CA ILE A 40 -4.68 -3.09 12.62
C ILE A 40 -4.10 -2.53 11.33
N TRP A 41 -2.78 -2.43 11.23
CA TRP A 41 -2.14 -1.60 10.20
C TRP A 41 -2.29 -2.16 8.78
N TYR A 42 -2.16 -3.46 8.61
CA TYR A 42 -2.37 -4.09 7.32
C TYR A 42 -3.85 -4.06 6.90
N PRO A 43 -4.83 -4.43 7.76
CA PRO A 43 -6.25 -4.24 7.44
C PRO A 43 -6.63 -2.79 7.08
N VAL A 44 -6.10 -1.80 7.80
CA VAL A 44 -6.31 -0.37 7.46
C VAL A 44 -5.74 -0.05 6.07
N SER A 45 -4.58 -0.61 5.70
CA SER A 45 -4.03 -0.43 4.36
C SER A 45 -4.91 -1.01 3.25
N LEU A 46 -5.67 -2.10 3.52
CA LEU A 46 -6.65 -2.66 2.59
C LEU A 46 -7.85 -1.71 2.42
N VAL A 47 -8.30 -1.08 3.51
CA VAL A 47 -9.34 -0.04 3.45
C VAL A 47 -8.87 1.17 2.66
N LEU A 48 -7.63 1.63 2.88
CA LEU A 48 -7.02 2.71 2.08
C LEU A 48 -6.93 2.33 0.60
N SER A 49 -6.60 1.07 0.31
CA SER A 49 -6.58 0.53 -1.06
C SER A 49 -7.96 0.54 -1.71
N ALA A 50 -9.01 0.13 -0.98
CA ALA A 50 -10.40 0.23 -1.40
C ALA A 50 -10.81 1.67 -1.73
N LEU A 51 -10.51 2.61 -0.82
CA LEU A 51 -10.81 4.03 -0.99
C LEU A 51 -10.07 4.63 -2.19
N ALA A 52 -8.79 4.28 -2.36
CA ALA A 52 -8.00 4.72 -3.51
C ALA A 52 -8.57 4.17 -4.82
N GLY A 53 -8.99 2.91 -4.85
CA GLY A 53 -9.72 2.31 -5.98
C GLY A 53 -11.02 3.05 -6.30
N PHE A 54 -11.81 3.38 -5.29
CA PHE A 54 -13.06 4.14 -5.42
C PHE A 54 -12.87 5.55 -5.99
N LEU A 55 -11.78 6.23 -5.62
CA LEU A 55 -11.49 7.62 -6.01
C LEU A 55 -10.82 7.71 -7.38
N LEU A 56 -9.89 6.81 -7.69
CA LEU A 56 -9.09 6.84 -8.93
C LEU A 56 -9.80 6.22 -10.14
N ARG A 57 -11.03 5.73 -9.95
CA ARG A 57 -12.02 5.21 -10.93
C ARG A 57 -11.45 4.89 -12.29
N SER A 58 -11.44 3.60 -12.66
CA SER A 58 -10.90 3.05 -13.92
C SER A 58 -9.43 2.61 -13.90
N ARG A 59 -8.72 2.58 -12.75
CA ARG A 59 -7.37 1.96 -12.64
C ARG A 59 -7.16 1.04 -11.41
N TRP A 60 -7.76 -0.14 -11.50
CA TRP A 60 -8.48 -0.86 -10.44
C TRP A 60 -7.53 -1.60 -9.48
N GLY A 61 -6.49 -2.27 -10.01
CA GLY A 61 -5.53 -3.01 -9.19
C GLY A 61 -4.29 -2.21 -8.79
N LEU A 62 -3.94 -1.17 -9.55
CA LEU A 62 -2.69 -0.44 -9.36
C LEU A 62 -2.70 0.43 -8.09
N ALA A 63 -3.87 0.91 -7.67
CA ALA A 63 -4.00 1.70 -6.45
C ALA A 63 -3.59 0.89 -5.20
N GLY A 64 -4.13 -0.33 -5.05
CA GLY A 64 -3.74 -1.22 -3.93
C GLY A 64 -2.28 -1.66 -4.00
N ILE A 65 -1.76 -1.92 -5.20
CA ILE A 65 -0.33 -2.23 -5.40
C ILE A 65 0.54 -1.06 -4.95
N ILE A 66 0.22 0.18 -5.33
CA ILE A 66 0.97 1.38 -4.92
C ILE A 66 0.95 1.52 -3.40
N VAL A 67 -0.22 1.35 -2.78
CA VAL A 67 -0.37 1.44 -1.32
C VAL A 67 0.56 0.44 -0.62
N THR A 68 0.54 -0.84 -1.01
CA THR A 68 1.39 -1.86 -0.38
C THR A 68 2.87 -1.68 -0.70
N VAL A 69 3.23 -1.47 -1.97
CA VAL A 69 4.65 -1.36 -2.39
C VAL A 69 5.31 -0.08 -1.85
N ALA A 70 4.54 0.93 -1.45
CA ALA A 70 5.07 2.10 -0.75
C ALA A 70 5.79 1.76 0.58
N GLN A 71 5.62 0.56 1.14
CA GLN A 71 6.44 0.09 2.27
C GLN A 71 7.92 -0.04 1.90
N LEU A 72 8.25 -0.39 0.66
CA LEU A 72 9.62 -0.70 0.25
C LEU A 72 10.59 0.49 0.42
N PRO A 73 10.30 1.71 -0.07
CA PRO A 73 11.17 2.86 0.17
C PRO A 73 11.26 3.21 1.66
N VAL A 74 10.20 3.02 2.45
CA VAL A 74 10.20 3.25 3.91
C VAL A 74 11.17 2.31 4.61
N MET A 75 11.09 1.01 4.31
CA MET A 75 12.04 0.03 4.85
C MET A 75 13.49 0.35 4.47
N TRP A 76 13.70 0.72 3.19
CA TRP A 76 15.04 1.04 2.72
C TRP A 76 15.60 2.30 3.41
N MET A 77 14.78 3.33 3.63
CA MET A 77 15.18 4.54 4.35
C MET A 77 15.49 4.27 5.83
N ASN A 78 14.73 3.38 6.49
CA ASN A 78 14.91 3.09 7.91
C ASN A 78 16.08 2.13 8.19
N ASN A 79 16.25 1.09 7.36
CA ASN A 79 17.17 -0.03 7.64
C ASN A 79 18.31 -0.17 6.62
N GLY A 80 18.32 0.63 5.55
CA GLY A 80 19.34 0.58 4.51
C GLY A 80 19.25 -0.68 3.63
N THR A 81 20.33 -0.96 2.90
CA THR A 81 20.39 -2.09 1.96
C THR A 81 20.80 -3.37 2.68
N GLY A 82 19.96 -4.41 2.61
CA GLY A 82 20.26 -5.71 3.19
C GLY A 82 19.38 -6.85 2.66
N PRO A 83 19.63 -8.12 3.07
CA PRO A 83 18.86 -9.29 2.62
C PRO A 83 17.36 -9.18 2.89
N LEU A 84 16.97 -8.47 3.96
CA LEU A 84 15.58 -8.22 4.32
C LEU A 84 14.81 -7.42 3.27
N LEU A 85 15.48 -6.60 2.44
CA LEU A 85 14.80 -5.92 1.33
C LEU A 85 14.31 -6.89 0.25
N VAL A 86 15.06 -7.97 0.00
CA VAL A 86 14.67 -8.98 -1.00
C VAL A 86 13.47 -9.77 -0.48
N VAL A 87 13.53 -10.19 0.79
CA VAL A 87 12.40 -10.84 1.47
C VAL A 87 11.18 -9.92 1.49
N GLY A 88 11.41 -8.66 1.80
CA GLY A 88 10.41 -7.62 1.79
C GLY A 88 9.76 -7.43 0.44
N LEU A 89 10.54 -7.36 -0.64
CA LEU A 89 10.01 -7.27 -1.99
C LEU A 89 9.10 -8.45 -2.32
N ILE A 90 9.50 -9.69 -1.98
CA ILE A 90 8.70 -10.89 -2.22
C ILE A 90 7.39 -10.84 -1.42
N MET A 91 7.47 -10.51 -0.12
CA MET A 91 6.31 -10.36 0.74
C MET A 91 5.36 -9.29 0.23
N LEU A 92 5.87 -8.11 -0.11
CA LEU A 92 5.07 -7.00 -0.63
C LEU A 92 4.41 -7.35 -1.97
N CYS A 93 5.08 -8.10 -2.85
CA CYS A 93 4.45 -8.65 -4.05
C CYS A 93 3.25 -9.54 -3.68
N GLY A 94 3.40 -10.43 -2.70
CA GLY A 94 2.31 -11.27 -2.20
C GLY A 94 1.16 -10.44 -1.60
N LEU A 95 1.47 -9.51 -0.71
CA LEU A 95 0.49 -8.65 -0.02
C LEU A 95 -0.18 -7.63 -0.95
N SER A 96 0.44 -7.30 -2.08
CA SER A 96 -0.14 -6.41 -3.08
C SER A 96 -1.32 -7.06 -3.83
N ILE A 97 -1.39 -8.39 -3.86
CA ILE A 97 -2.48 -9.14 -4.50
C ILE A 97 -3.81 -8.86 -3.79
N PRO A 98 -3.99 -9.13 -2.48
CA PRO A 98 -5.24 -8.82 -1.79
C PRO A 98 -5.56 -7.31 -1.78
N ALA A 99 -4.57 -6.44 -1.63
CA ALA A 99 -4.77 -4.99 -1.73
C ALA A 99 -5.32 -4.56 -3.10
N GLY A 100 -4.73 -5.07 -4.17
CA GLY A 100 -5.18 -4.85 -5.54
C GLY A 100 -6.57 -5.43 -5.82
N LEU A 101 -6.87 -6.62 -5.27
CA LEU A 101 -8.19 -7.26 -5.38
C LEU A 101 -9.28 -6.41 -4.70
N VAL A 102 -9.03 -5.95 -3.48
CA VAL A 102 -9.97 -5.12 -2.72
C VAL A 102 -10.22 -3.79 -3.44
N ALA A 103 -9.15 -3.11 -3.90
CA ALA A 103 -9.26 -1.89 -4.70
C ALA A 103 -10.10 -2.11 -5.97
N MET A 104 -9.88 -3.24 -6.66
CA MET A 104 -10.61 -3.59 -7.87
C MET A 104 -12.10 -3.87 -7.61
N LEU A 105 -12.42 -4.62 -6.55
CA LEU A 105 -13.82 -4.95 -6.21
C LEU A 105 -14.63 -3.69 -5.90
N VAL A 106 -14.05 -2.76 -5.14
CA VAL A 106 -14.72 -1.51 -4.78
C VAL A 106 -14.89 -0.57 -5.97
N ASP A 107 -13.90 -0.47 -6.86
CA ASP A 107 -14.02 0.30 -8.10
C ASP A 107 -15.12 -0.27 -9.02
N ARG A 108 -15.15 -1.60 -9.21
CA ARG A 108 -16.21 -2.28 -9.99
C ARG A 108 -17.59 -2.03 -9.41
N TRP A 109 -17.73 -2.11 -8.09
CA TRP A 109 -18.99 -1.81 -7.43
C TRP A 109 -19.43 -0.36 -7.66
N ALA A 110 -18.51 0.61 -7.54
CA ALA A 110 -18.78 2.02 -7.72
C ALA A 110 -19.16 2.40 -9.16
N THR A 111 -18.63 1.67 -10.14
CA THR A 111 -18.93 1.86 -11.57
C THR A 111 -20.23 1.17 -11.99
N SER A 112 -20.58 0.04 -11.38
CA SER A 112 -21.83 -0.70 -11.67
C SER A 112 -23.12 -0.02 -11.20
N ARG A 113 -23.04 0.94 -10.28
CA ARG A 113 -24.19 1.68 -9.71
C ARG A 113 -24.50 2.99 -10.44
N ARG A 114 -24.13 3.09 -11.70
CA ARG A 114 -24.46 4.19 -12.62
C ARG A 114 -25.22 3.65 -13.81
#